data_AF-A0A7X8SB79-F1
#
_entry.id   AF-A0A7X8SB79-F1
#
_cell.length_a   1.000
_cell.length_b   1.000
_cell.length_c   1.000
_cell.angle_alpha   90.00
_cell.angle_beta   90.00
_cell.angle_gamma   90.00
#
_symmetry.space_group_name_H-M   'P 1'
#
loop_
_entity.id
_entity.type
_entity.pdbx_description
1 polymer ?
#
loop_
_entity_poly.entity_id
_entity_poly.type
_entity_poly.pdbx_seq_one_letter_code
_entity_poly.pdbx_strand_id
1 'polypeptide(L)'
;MRHAREFGERAASLIKSAIEKVRGIFDVQEDLIHVDDTVAESKQNFLKLHEAGHKHIPHQSKLFRWIQDCDRSLSPDVSDQFEREANIFASVVLFQDGRFAEMAADSAFGIKVPLALSKKFGASAYASMREYVRRNERPCAVIVLNPVEICPVLGMRSGLRRVELSPLFQKRFGELKLPEHVDRLSPLAEFVPLAGRRMSRPGTLRLEDKNGDVVEL
;
A
#
# COMPACT_ATOMS: atom_id res chain seq x y z
N MET A 1 -37.78 -24.98 0.36
CA MET A 1 -37.42 -24.07 1.47
C MET A 1 -35.92 -23.97 1.76
N ARG A 2 -35.09 -25.04 1.64
CA ARG A 2 -33.61 -24.94 1.81
C ARG A 2 -32.90 -24.03 0.78
N HIS A 3 -33.22 -24.16 -0.50
CA HIS A 3 -32.59 -23.35 -1.56
C HIS A 3 -32.83 -21.83 -1.44
N ALA A 4 -34.02 -21.41 -0.98
CA ALA A 4 -34.30 -19.99 -0.76
C ALA A 4 -33.51 -19.41 0.42
N ARG A 5 -33.22 -20.24 1.42
CA ARG A 5 -32.43 -19.86 2.60
C ARG A 5 -30.94 -19.77 2.27
N GLU A 6 -30.41 -20.73 1.52
CA GLU A 6 -29.02 -20.71 1.03
C GLU A 6 -28.75 -19.54 0.07
N PHE A 7 -29.73 -19.19 -0.79
CA PHE A 7 -29.64 -18.02 -1.64
C PHE A 7 -29.65 -16.71 -0.83
N GLY A 8 -30.53 -16.61 0.17
CA GLY A 8 -30.57 -15.46 1.09
C GLY A 8 -29.29 -15.28 1.90
N GLU A 9 -28.70 -16.37 2.39
CA GLU A 9 -27.43 -16.36 3.13
C GLU A 9 -26.24 -15.94 2.24
N ARG A 10 -26.20 -16.39 0.98
CA ARG A 10 -25.19 -15.95 0.00
C ARG A 10 -25.36 -14.49 -0.40
N ALA A 11 -26.58 -14.05 -0.65
CA ALA A 11 -26.87 -12.65 -0.98
C ALA A 11 -26.53 -11.71 0.19
N ALA A 12 -26.90 -12.09 1.42
CA ALA A 12 -26.54 -11.34 2.62
C ALA A 12 -25.02 -11.31 2.86
N SER A 13 -24.31 -12.41 2.60
CA SER A 13 -22.84 -12.47 2.67
C SER A 13 -22.17 -11.58 1.61
N LEU A 14 -22.70 -11.57 0.38
CA LEU A 14 -22.20 -10.70 -0.69
C LEU A 14 -22.47 -9.23 -0.39
N ILE A 15 -23.67 -8.87 0.06
CA ILE A 15 -24.04 -7.51 0.48
C ILE A 15 -23.18 -7.08 1.67
N LYS A 16 -23.03 -7.94 2.69
CA LYS A 16 -22.15 -7.67 3.83
C LYS A 16 -20.70 -7.50 3.40
N SER A 17 -20.19 -8.33 2.49
CA SER A 17 -18.84 -8.19 1.95
C SER A 17 -18.66 -6.92 1.11
N ALA A 18 -19.72 -6.46 0.43
CA ALA A 18 -19.72 -5.22 -0.33
C ALA A 18 -19.72 -4.01 0.62
N ILE A 19 -20.57 -4.02 1.65
CA ILE A 19 -20.63 -3.00 2.70
C ILE A 19 -19.33 -2.96 3.52
N GLU A 20 -18.74 -4.11 3.88
CA GLU A 20 -17.44 -4.21 4.56
C GLU A 20 -16.25 -3.73 3.68
N LYS A 21 -16.44 -3.66 2.36
CA LYS A 21 -15.46 -3.09 1.41
C LYS A 21 -15.63 -1.60 1.21
N VAL A 22 -16.82 -1.06 1.49
CA VAL A 22 -17.10 0.38 1.47
C VAL A 22 -16.56 0.98 2.77
N ARG A 23 -15.27 1.38 2.73
CA ARG A 23 -14.55 1.94 3.89
C ARG A 23 -14.63 3.47 3.98
N GLY A 24 -15.18 4.09 2.94
CA GLY A 24 -15.52 5.50 2.85
C GLY A 24 -16.67 5.68 1.87
N ILE A 25 -17.52 6.68 2.10
CA ILE A 25 -18.56 7.12 1.16
C ILE A 25 -18.51 8.64 1.10
N PHE A 26 -18.44 9.18 -0.11
CA PHE A 26 -18.71 10.58 -0.37
C PHE A 26 -20.18 10.81 -0.73
N ASP A 27 -20.90 11.50 0.16
CA ASP A 27 -22.22 12.05 -0.14
C ASP A 27 -22.08 13.40 -0.83
N VAL A 28 -22.45 13.45 -2.10
CA VAL A 28 -22.29 14.63 -2.95
C VAL A 28 -23.34 15.70 -2.64
N GLN A 29 -24.52 15.32 -2.13
CA GLN A 29 -25.61 16.27 -1.82
C GLN A 29 -25.38 16.96 -0.48
N GLU A 30 -25.01 16.19 0.53
CA GLU A 30 -24.77 16.68 1.90
C GLU A 30 -23.34 17.21 2.12
N ASP A 31 -22.49 17.11 1.09
CA ASP A 31 -21.06 17.44 1.14
C ASP A 31 -20.32 16.75 2.29
N LEU A 32 -20.70 15.50 2.56
CA LEU A 32 -20.29 14.75 3.74
C LEU A 32 -19.43 13.54 3.37
N ILE A 33 -18.27 13.43 4.01
CA ILE A 33 -17.40 12.27 3.88
C ILE A 33 -17.58 11.38 5.10
N HIS A 34 -18.12 10.19 4.89
CA HIS A 34 -18.18 9.14 5.90
C HIS A 34 -16.94 8.27 5.78
N VAL A 35 -16.28 7.99 6.91
CA VAL A 35 -15.14 7.08 6.98
C VAL A 35 -15.35 6.11 8.12
N ASP A 36 -15.02 4.85 7.91
CA ASP A 36 -14.98 3.84 8.95
C ASP A 36 -14.00 4.24 10.06
N ASP A 37 -14.50 4.48 11.28
CA ASP A 37 -13.71 4.93 12.43
C ASP A 37 -12.99 3.77 13.14
N THR A 38 -13.28 2.52 12.76
CA THR A 38 -12.65 1.32 13.33
C THR A 38 -11.26 1.04 12.75
N VAL A 39 -10.93 1.63 11.60
CA VAL A 39 -9.59 1.47 11.00
C VAL A 39 -8.58 2.41 11.63
N ALA A 40 -7.29 2.06 11.55
CA ALA A 40 -6.21 2.90 12.07
C ALA A 40 -6.25 4.33 11.50
N GLU A 41 -5.88 5.33 12.31
CA GLU A 41 -5.92 6.75 11.95
C GLU A 41 -5.25 7.07 10.60
N SER A 42 -4.07 6.49 10.33
CA SER A 42 -3.38 6.67 9.04
C SER A 42 -4.18 6.18 7.83
N LYS A 43 -5.01 5.14 8.02
CA LYS A 43 -5.93 4.64 6.99
C LYS A 43 -7.13 5.55 6.86
N GLN A 44 -7.66 6.09 7.96
CA GLN A 44 -8.72 7.10 7.92
C GLN A 44 -8.25 8.36 7.16
N ASN A 45 -7.04 8.85 7.44
CA ASN A 45 -6.46 10.00 6.73
C ASN A 45 -6.40 9.76 5.22
N PHE A 46 -5.92 8.59 4.80
CA PHE A 46 -5.90 8.22 3.39
C PHE A 46 -7.31 8.15 2.78
N LEU A 47 -8.27 7.53 3.48
CA LEU A 47 -9.65 7.43 3.02
C LEU A 47 -10.30 8.81 2.87
N LYS A 48 -10.13 9.71 3.85
CA LYS A 48 -10.60 11.10 3.76
C LYS A 48 -10.05 11.81 2.52
N LEU A 49 -8.76 11.64 2.22
CA LEU A 49 -8.14 12.23 1.04
C LEU A 49 -8.58 11.57 -0.27
N HIS A 50 -8.88 10.27 -0.24
CA HIS A 50 -9.42 9.53 -1.38
C HIS A 50 -10.83 10.02 -1.74
N GLU A 51 -11.74 10.10 -0.77
CA GLU A 51 -13.08 10.68 -0.96
C GLU A 51 -13.00 12.16 -1.38
N ALA A 52 -12.08 12.93 -0.80
CA ALA A 52 -11.80 14.29 -1.26
C ALA A 52 -11.32 14.32 -2.73
N GLY A 53 -10.60 13.30 -3.20
CA GLY A 53 -10.23 13.15 -4.60
C GLY A 53 -11.46 13.05 -5.50
N HIS A 54 -12.41 12.18 -5.17
CA HIS A 54 -13.68 12.07 -5.92
C HIS A 54 -14.42 13.41 -5.99
N LYS A 55 -14.39 14.20 -4.91
CA LYS A 55 -14.99 15.54 -4.86
C LYS A 55 -14.25 16.58 -5.70
N HIS A 56 -12.91 16.61 -5.66
CA HIS A 56 -12.13 17.71 -6.23
C HIS A 56 -11.68 17.46 -7.67
N ILE A 57 -11.64 16.22 -8.13
CA ILE A 57 -11.33 15.89 -9.52
C ILE A 57 -12.52 16.29 -10.41
N PRO A 58 -12.39 17.27 -11.33
CA PRO A 58 -13.54 17.92 -11.95
C PRO A 58 -14.47 17.02 -12.75
N HIS A 59 -13.95 16.01 -13.46
CA HIS A 59 -14.79 15.10 -14.24
C HIS A 59 -15.49 14.08 -13.36
N GLN A 60 -14.89 13.67 -12.25
CA GLN A 60 -15.51 12.74 -11.31
C GLN A 60 -16.67 13.41 -10.58
N SER A 61 -16.43 14.59 -9.98
CA SER A 61 -17.46 15.29 -9.21
C SER A 61 -18.65 15.74 -10.05
N LYS A 62 -18.41 16.17 -11.29
CA LYS A 62 -19.48 16.47 -12.24
C LYS A 62 -20.29 15.21 -12.56
N LEU A 63 -19.64 14.12 -12.94
CA LEU A 63 -20.34 12.89 -13.34
C LEU A 63 -21.10 12.26 -12.17
N PHE A 64 -20.55 12.25 -10.96
CA PHE A 64 -21.25 11.72 -9.79
C PHE A 64 -22.56 12.48 -9.51
N ARG A 65 -22.59 13.80 -9.67
CA ARG A 65 -23.84 14.59 -9.53
C ARG A 65 -24.92 14.14 -10.52
N TRP A 66 -24.56 13.88 -11.78
CA TRP A 66 -25.52 13.45 -12.79
C TRP A 66 -25.98 12.00 -12.62
N ILE A 67 -25.07 11.13 -12.16
CA ILE A 67 -25.32 9.70 -12.03
C ILE A 67 -26.19 9.39 -10.81
N GLN A 68 -26.03 10.12 -9.70
CA GLN A 68 -26.85 9.91 -8.51
C GLN A 68 -28.35 10.15 -8.76
N ASP A 69 -28.70 11.01 -9.71
CA ASP A 69 -30.08 11.36 -10.05
C ASP A 69 -30.69 10.45 -11.14
N CYS A 70 -30.03 9.36 -11.55
CA CYS A 70 -30.55 8.44 -12.57
C CYS A 70 -30.24 6.96 -12.31
N ASP A 71 -31.04 6.05 -12.86
CA ASP A 71 -30.87 4.59 -12.72
C ASP A 71 -29.67 4.01 -13.52
N ARG A 72 -28.69 4.84 -13.87
CA ARG A 72 -27.50 4.41 -14.62
C ARG A 72 -26.30 4.35 -13.69
N SER A 73 -25.37 3.45 -13.98
CA SER A 73 -24.08 3.36 -13.32
C SER A 73 -22.95 3.64 -14.30
N LEU A 74 -21.77 3.98 -13.78
CA LEU A 74 -20.54 4.01 -14.58
C LEU A 74 -20.26 2.61 -15.13
N SER A 75 -19.66 2.56 -16.33
CA SER A 75 -19.08 1.31 -16.79
C SER A 75 -17.94 0.90 -15.84
N PRO A 76 -17.65 -0.41 -15.71
CA PRO A 76 -16.59 -0.89 -14.83
C PRO A 76 -15.23 -0.21 -15.09
N ASP A 77 -14.86 -0.03 -16.35
CA ASP A 77 -13.57 0.59 -16.73
C ASP A 77 -13.45 2.05 -16.27
N VAL A 78 -14.56 2.82 -16.35
CA VAL A 78 -14.58 4.22 -15.91
C VAL A 78 -14.57 4.29 -14.39
N SER A 79 -15.31 3.42 -13.71
CA SER A 79 -15.26 3.31 -12.25
C SER A 79 -13.84 3.01 -11.78
N ASP A 80 -13.18 2.03 -12.39
CA ASP A 80 -11.80 1.66 -12.07
C ASP A 80 -10.81 2.79 -12.33
N GLN A 81 -11.04 3.58 -13.39
CA GLN A 81 -10.24 4.78 -13.65
C GLN A 81 -10.42 5.82 -12.54
N PHE A 82 -11.66 6.07 -12.12
CA PHE A 82 -11.96 7.07 -11.09
C PHE A 82 -11.29 6.70 -9.75
N GLU A 83 -11.39 5.44 -9.36
CA GLU A 83 -10.71 4.89 -8.19
C GLU A 83 -9.19 5.08 -8.26
N ARG A 84 -8.57 4.82 -9.42
CA ARG A 84 -7.11 5.02 -9.60
C ARG A 84 -6.72 6.48 -9.45
N GLU A 85 -7.47 7.39 -10.05
CA GLU A 85 -7.21 8.82 -9.97
C GLU A 85 -7.41 9.36 -8.54
N ALA A 86 -8.45 8.95 -7.83
CA ALA A 86 -8.66 9.31 -6.43
C ALA A 86 -7.54 8.77 -5.53
N ASN A 87 -7.06 7.54 -5.78
CA ASN A 87 -5.89 6.98 -5.09
C ASN A 87 -4.60 7.77 -5.37
N ILE A 88 -4.40 8.25 -6.60
CA ILE A 88 -3.27 9.11 -6.96
C ILE A 88 -3.39 10.46 -6.24
N PHE A 89 -4.56 11.11 -6.31
CA PHE A 89 -4.84 12.35 -5.61
C PHE A 89 -4.54 12.24 -4.11
N ALA A 90 -5.09 11.20 -3.46
CA ALA A 90 -4.87 10.96 -2.04
C ALA A 90 -3.39 10.80 -1.71
N SER A 91 -2.64 10.07 -2.54
CA SER A 91 -1.20 9.88 -2.34
C SER A 91 -0.42 11.18 -2.49
N VAL A 92 -0.70 11.97 -3.54
CA VAL A 92 -0.04 13.26 -3.79
C VAL A 92 -0.31 14.23 -2.65
N VAL A 93 -1.57 14.36 -2.20
CA VAL A 93 -1.92 15.27 -1.10
C VAL A 93 -1.34 14.78 0.23
N LEU A 94 -1.42 13.47 0.52
CA LEU A 94 -0.91 12.90 1.77
C LEU A 94 0.59 13.14 1.93
N PHE A 95 1.36 12.97 0.86
CA PHE A 95 2.81 13.18 0.88
C PHE A 95 3.24 14.61 0.52
N GLN A 96 2.26 15.49 0.25
CA GLN A 96 2.47 16.87 -0.16
C GLN A 96 3.42 16.95 -1.38
N ASP A 97 3.14 16.10 -2.35
CA ASP A 97 3.92 15.88 -3.57
C ASP A 97 5.42 15.63 -3.29
N GLY A 98 6.28 16.62 -3.58
CA GLY A 98 7.74 16.51 -3.39
C GLY A 98 8.21 16.61 -1.95
N ARG A 99 7.41 17.18 -1.04
CA ARG A 99 7.88 17.56 0.31
C ARG A 99 8.33 16.35 1.12
N PHE A 100 7.65 15.22 1.04
CA PHE A 100 8.07 14.00 1.73
C PHE A 100 9.45 13.54 1.23
N ALA A 101 9.66 13.55 -0.09
CA ALA A 101 10.91 13.13 -0.71
C ALA A 101 12.06 14.07 -0.38
N GLU A 102 11.84 15.39 -0.43
CA GLU A 102 12.81 16.42 -0.02
C GLU A 102 13.27 16.21 1.43
N MET A 103 12.32 16.11 2.36
CA MET A 103 12.63 15.84 3.77
C MET A 103 13.41 14.54 3.99
N ALA A 104 13.12 13.53 3.16
CA ALA A 104 13.79 12.25 3.26
C ALA A 104 15.20 12.27 2.65
N ALA A 105 15.42 13.09 1.62
CA ALA A 105 16.72 13.33 1.02
C ALA A 105 17.68 14.07 1.97
N ASP A 106 17.14 15.02 2.75
CA ASP A 106 17.86 15.75 3.81
C ASP A 106 18.21 14.88 5.03
N SER A 107 17.71 13.64 5.07
CA SER A 107 17.94 12.71 6.18
C SER A 107 19.00 11.66 5.84
N ALA A 108 19.63 11.10 6.87
CA ALA A 108 20.53 9.96 6.72
C ALA A 108 19.79 8.76 6.11
N PHE A 109 20.40 8.07 5.14
CA PHE A 109 19.78 6.93 4.49
C PHE A 109 19.44 5.82 5.51
N GLY A 110 18.18 5.40 5.56
CA GLY A 110 17.81 4.20 6.31
C GLY A 110 16.33 4.08 6.61
N ILE A 111 15.92 2.90 7.06
CA ILE A 111 14.52 2.53 7.32
C ILE A 111 13.85 3.41 8.39
N LYS A 112 14.62 4.03 9.29
CA LYS A 112 14.08 4.89 10.35
C LYS A 112 13.49 6.20 9.82
N VAL A 113 13.97 6.70 8.68
CA VAL A 113 13.50 7.96 8.07
C VAL A 113 12.03 7.88 7.67
N PRO A 114 11.60 6.97 6.78
CA PRO A 114 10.19 6.87 6.41
C PRO A 114 9.27 6.52 7.58
N LEU A 115 9.75 5.82 8.62
CA LEU A 115 8.97 5.56 9.84
C LEU A 115 8.75 6.80 10.70
N ALA A 116 9.73 7.71 10.74
CA ALA A 116 9.59 8.99 11.43
C ALA A 116 8.68 9.93 10.63
N LEU A 117 8.92 10.03 9.32
CA LEU A 117 8.10 10.87 8.43
C LEU A 117 6.65 10.37 8.34
N SER A 118 6.39 9.06 8.44
CA SER A 118 5.02 8.54 8.40
C SER A 118 4.12 9.19 9.46
N LYS A 119 4.67 9.43 10.66
CA LYS A 119 3.95 10.11 11.75
C LYS A 119 3.67 11.58 11.40
N LYS A 120 4.65 12.26 10.81
CA LYS A 120 4.54 13.68 10.43
C LYS A 120 3.50 13.90 9.33
N PHE A 121 3.43 13.00 8.36
CA PHE A 121 2.50 13.09 7.22
C PHE A 121 1.18 12.35 7.47
N GLY A 122 0.98 11.75 8.65
CA GLY A 122 -0.25 10.99 8.97
C GLY A 122 -0.44 9.75 8.10
N ALA A 123 0.64 9.22 7.51
CA ALA A 123 0.65 8.09 6.61
C ALA A 123 0.97 6.79 7.34
N SER A 124 0.57 5.66 6.76
CA SER A 124 0.98 4.35 7.30
C SER A 124 2.48 4.14 7.08
N ALA A 125 3.11 3.33 7.94
CA ALA A 125 4.52 2.94 7.78
C ALA A 125 4.77 2.33 6.40
N TYR A 126 3.88 1.43 5.95
CA TYR A 126 3.97 0.79 4.64
C TYR A 126 3.88 1.78 3.49
N ALA A 127 2.91 2.70 3.49
CA ALA A 127 2.79 3.71 2.44
C ALA A 127 4.03 4.62 2.38
N SER A 128 4.54 5.02 3.55
CA SER A 128 5.71 5.89 3.66
C SER A 128 6.99 5.21 3.18
N MET A 129 7.17 3.91 3.46
CA MET A 129 8.28 3.13 2.90
C MET A 129 8.25 3.08 1.38
N ARG A 130 7.05 2.84 0.82
CA ARG A 130 6.86 2.75 -0.63
C ARG A 130 7.19 4.08 -1.30
N GLU A 131 6.66 5.19 -0.78
CA GLU A 131 6.95 6.52 -1.30
C GLU A 131 8.44 6.87 -1.19
N TYR A 132 9.04 6.55 -0.04
CA TYR A 132 10.47 6.79 0.21
C TYR A 132 11.38 6.06 -0.78
N VAL A 133 11.06 4.82 -1.16
CA VAL A 133 11.84 4.07 -2.16
C VAL A 133 11.54 4.56 -3.57
N ARG A 134 10.27 4.79 -3.90
CA ARG A 134 9.83 5.21 -5.24
C ARG A 134 10.46 6.54 -5.68
N ARG A 135 10.58 7.49 -4.76
CA ARG A 135 11.14 8.82 -5.01
C ARG A 135 12.62 8.92 -4.63
N ASN A 136 13.26 7.83 -4.20
CA ASN A 136 14.66 7.88 -3.82
C ASN A 136 15.56 8.01 -5.04
N GLU A 137 16.54 8.91 -4.95
CA GLU A 137 17.59 9.04 -5.95
C GLU A 137 18.71 8.03 -5.75
N ARG A 138 18.77 7.33 -4.60
CA ARG A 138 19.74 6.25 -4.35
C ARG A 138 19.20 4.91 -4.85
N PRO A 139 20.06 3.97 -5.30
CA PRO A 139 19.63 2.63 -5.67
C PRO A 139 19.25 1.83 -4.41
N CYS A 140 17.98 1.91 -4.02
CA CYS A 140 17.42 1.17 -2.89
C CYS A 140 16.14 0.39 -3.25
N ALA A 141 15.80 -0.56 -2.39
CA ALA A 141 14.59 -1.38 -2.47
C ALA A 141 13.97 -1.55 -1.07
N VAL A 142 12.67 -1.83 -1.04
CA VAL A 142 11.99 -2.33 0.16
C VAL A 142 11.22 -3.60 -0.19
N ILE A 143 11.46 -4.64 0.59
CA ILE A 143 10.80 -5.94 0.49
C ILE A 143 9.84 -6.04 1.66
N VAL A 144 8.56 -6.26 1.36
CA VAL A 144 7.51 -6.36 2.38
C VAL A 144 7.02 -7.79 2.41
N LEU A 145 7.10 -8.39 3.60
CA LEU A 145 6.66 -9.75 3.86
C LEU A 145 5.36 -9.76 4.67
N ASN A 146 4.62 -10.87 4.60
CA ASN A 146 3.50 -11.15 5.50
C ASN A 146 4.01 -11.44 6.93
N PRO A 147 3.13 -11.41 7.94
CA PRO A 147 3.50 -11.87 9.28
C PRO A 147 4.16 -13.25 9.23
N VAL A 148 5.23 -13.43 10.02
CA VAL A 148 6.02 -14.66 10.02
C VAL A 148 5.22 -15.77 10.71
N GLU A 149 5.18 -16.93 10.07
CA GLU A 149 4.64 -18.16 10.62
C GLU A 149 5.78 -19.06 11.08
N ILE A 150 5.67 -19.63 12.28
CA ILE A 150 6.64 -20.59 12.80
C ILE A 150 6.21 -21.99 12.37
N CYS A 151 7.05 -22.66 11.57
CA CYS A 151 6.78 -23.99 11.04
C CYS A 151 7.78 -25.01 11.61
N PRO A 152 7.35 -26.23 12.00
CA PRO A 152 8.25 -27.24 12.55
C PRO A 152 9.41 -27.66 11.62
N VAL A 153 9.16 -27.71 10.30
CA VAL A 153 10.12 -28.22 9.31
C VAL A 153 11.07 -27.13 8.81
N LEU A 154 10.51 -25.98 8.42
CA LEU A 154 11.27 -24.86 7.83
C LEU A 154 11.78 -23.85 8.87
N GLY A 155 11.34 -24.00 10.12
CA GLY A 155 11.67 -23.12 11.25
C GLY A 155 10.97 -21.76 11.22
N MET A 156 10.90 -21.12 10.06
CA MET A 156 10.03 -19.97 9.80
C MET A 156 9.59 -19.96 8.33
N ARG A 157 8.45 -19.34 8.07
CA ARG A 157 7.97 -19.06 6.72
C ARG A 157 7.27 -17.70 6.71
N SER A 158 7.54 -16.91 5.69
CA SER A 158 6.86 -15.64 5.49
C SER A 158 6.64 -15.39 3.99
N GLY A 159 5.39 -15.19 3.60
CA GLY A 159 5.05 -14.93 2.21
C GLY A 159 5.51 -13.55 1.76
N LEU A 160 6.08 -13.48 0.55
CA LEU A 160 6.39 -12.21 -0.11
C LEU A 160 5.08 -11.48 -0.41
N ARG A 161 4.93 -10.27 0.13
CA ARG A 161 3.72 -9.46 -0.06
C ARG A 161 3.90 -8.49 -1.21
N ARG A 162 4.98 -7.71 -1.19
CA ARG A 162 5.28 -6.66 -2.18
C ARG A 162 6.77 -6.36 -2.22
N VAL A 163 7.20 -5.81 -3.34
CA VAL A 163 8.54 -5.26 -3.56
C VAL A 163 8.36 -3.89 -4.20
N GLU A 164 9.01 -2.87 -3.66
CA GLU A 164 9.18 -1.59 -4.36
C GLU A 164 10.67 -1.38 -4.61
N LEU A 165 11.00 -0.94 -5.82
CA LEU A 165 12.36 -0.68 -6.28
C LEU A 165 12.46 0.79 -6.70
N SER A 166 13.52 1.47 -6.27
CA SER A 166 13.80 2.82 -6.76
C SER A 166 14.20 2.79 -8.25
N PRO A 167 14.04 3.90 -8.99
CA PRO A 167 14.41 3.96 -10.41
C PRO A 167 15.87 3.57 -10.68
N LEU A 168 16.81 4.03 -9.84
CA LEU A 168 18.22 3.66 -10.01
C LEU A 168 18.50 2.20 -9.65
N PHE A 169 17.77 1.63 -8.68
CA PHE A 169 17.89 0.21 -8.38
C PHE A 169 17.44 -0.64 -9.58
N GLN A 170 16.28 -0.32 -10.17
CA GLN A 170 15.80 -1.02 -11.37
C GLN A 170 16.74 -0.85 -12.56
N LYS A 171 17.34 0.34 -12.72
CA LYS A 171 18.34 0.58 -13.76
C LYS A 171 19.55 -0.34 -13.59
N ARG A 172 20.09 -0.43 -12.37
CA ARG A 172 21.31 -1.19 -12.03
C ARG A 172 21.09 -2.70 -11.96
N PHE A 173 20.12 -3.16 -11.19
CA PHE A 173 19.90 -4.57 -10.88
C PHE A 173 18.76 -5.19 -11.69
N GLY A 174 17.83 -4.39 -12.21
CA GLY A 174 16.64 -4.89 -12.89
C GLY A 174 15.58 -5.36 -11.91
N GLU A 175 14.87 -6.42 -12.27
CA GLU A 175 13.90 -7.06 -11.39
C GLU A 175 14.60 -8.01 -10.41
N LEU A 176 14.14 -8.01 -9.16
CA LEU A 176 14.62 -8.97 -8.17
C LEU A 176 13.85 -10.28 -8.30
N LYS A 177 14.58 -11.36 -8.59
CA LYS A 177 14.05 -12.73 -8.56
C LYS A 177 13.97 -13.22 -7.11
N LEU A 178 12.91 -12.81 -6.40
CA LEU A 178 12.65 -13.25 -5.04
C LEU A 178 11.74 -14.47 -5.03
N PRO A 179 11.95 -15.42 -4.09
CA PRO A 179 11.02 -16.52 -3.90
C PRO A 179 9.68 -16.00 -3.37
N GLU A 180 8.60 -16.74 -3.64
CA GLU A 180 7.27 -16.44 -3.09
C GLU A 180 7.25 -16.47 -1.56
N HIS A 181 8.18 -17.20 -0.94
CA HIS A 181 8.30 -17.34 0.50
C HIS A 181 9.75 -17.20 0.94
N VAL A 182 9.95 -16.48 2.04
CA VAL A 182 11.20 -16.41 2.78
C VAL A 182 11.13 -17.42 3.93
N ASP A 183 12.05 -18.37 3.93
CA ASP A 183 12.26 -19.34 5.01
C ASP A 183 13.69 -19.20 5.59
N ARG A 184 14.09 -20.08 6.51
CA ARG A 184 15.42 -20.02 7.14
C ARG A 184 16.60 -20.24 6.18
N LEU A 185 16.38 -20.83 5.01
CA LEU A 185 17.44 -21.06 4.02
C LEU A 185 17.63 -19.84 3.11
N SER A 186 16.66 -18.93 3.09
CA SER A 186 16.77 -17.69 2.33
C SER A 186 17.85 -16.76 2.92
N PRO A 187 18.68 -16.11 2.09
CA PRO A 187 19.56 -15.03 2.55
C PRO A 187 18.82 -13.87 3.23
N LEU A 188 17.53 -13.70 2.93
CA LEU A 188 16.70 -12.68 3.57
C LEU A 188 16.31 -13.02 5.02
N ALA A 189 16.53 -14.27 5.45
CA ALA A 189 16.11 -14.76 6.76
C ALA A 189 16.70 -13.96 7.92
N GLU A 190 17.96 -13.53 7.79
CA GLU A 190 18.69 -12.79 8.82
C GLU A 190 18.07 -11.41 9.11
N PHE A 191 17.37 -10.85 8.13
CA PHE A 191 16.71 -9.55 8.24
C PHE A 191 15.29 -9.65 8.81
N VAL A 192 14.74 -10.86 8.95
CA VAL A 192 13.42 -11.08 9.52
C VAL A 192 13.52 -11.13 11.05
N PRO A 193 12.89 -10.19 11.79
CA PRO A 193 12.96 -10.21 13.24
C PRO A 193 12.13 -11.37 13.82
N LEU A 194 12.77 -12.22 14.62
CA LEU A 194 12.15 -13.35 15.32
C LEU A 194 12.09 -13.11 16.83
N ALA A 195 11.35 -13.97 17.54
CA ALA A 195 11.24 -13.97 19.02
C ALA A 195 10.77 -12.63 19.61
N GLY A 196 9.73 -12.04 19.03
CA GLY A 196 9.11 -10.80 19.54
C GLY A 196 9.92 -9.52 19.30
N ARG A 197 11.06 -9.61 18.61
CA ARG A 197 11.84 -8.42 18.21
C ARG A 197 11.06 -7.59 17.19
N ARG A 198 11.20 -6.27 17.27
CA ARG A 198 10.60 -5.34 16.30
C ARG A 198 11.48 -5.11 15.06
N MET A 199 12.79 -5.21 15.21
CA MET A 199 13.78 -4.99 14.14
C MET A 199 14.94 -5.97 14.30
N SER A 200 15.49 -6.40 13.16
CA SER A 200 16.79 -7.08 13.06
C SER A 200 17.93 -6.06 13.21
N ARG A 201 19.16 -6.57 13.35
CA ARG A 201 20.35 -5.72 13.24
C ARG A 201 20.60 -5.43 11.75
N PRO A 202 21.22 -4.29 11.40
CA PRO A 202 21.73 -4.09 10.06
C PRO A 202 22.67 -5.24 9.68
N GLY A 203 22.59 -5.65 8.43
CA GLY A 203 23.43 -6.67 7.83
C GLY A 203 23.58 -6.37 6.34
N THR A 204 24.35 -7.20 5.64
CA THR A 204 24.65 -7.00 4.23
C THR A 204 24.13 -8.16 3.40
N LEU A 205 23.60 -7.87 2.21
CA LEU A 205 23.19 -8.88 1.25
C LEU A 205 24.00 -8.73 -0.05
N ARG A 206 24.50 -9.84 -0.57
CA ARG A 206 25.15 -9.88 -1.89
C ARG A 206 24.09 -9.93 -2.98
N LEU A 207 24.21 -9.02 -3.94
CA LEU A 207 23.37 -8.96 -5.13
C LEU A 207 24.24 -8.78 -6.36
N GLU A 208 23.94 -9.55 -7.40
CA GLU A 208 24.55 -9.41 -8.72
C GLU A 208 23.79 -8.33 -9.51
N ASP A 209 24.50 -7.36 -10.08
CA ASP A 209 23.90 -6.38 -10.97
C ASP A 209 23.83 -6.87 -12.42
N LYS A 210 23.24 -6.07 -13.32
CA LYS A 210 23.05 -6.47 -14.73
C LYS A 210 24.35 -6.71 -15.50
N ASN A 211 25.49 -6.23 -15.00
CA ASN A 211 26.79 -6.45 -15.62
C ASN A 211 27.48 -7.73 -15.12
N GLY A 212 26.88 -8.43 -14.16
CA GLY A 212 27.48 -9.59 -13.50
C GLY A 212 28.36 -9.22 -12.30
N ASP A 213 28.40 -7.95 -11.90
CA ASP A 213 29.18 -7.50 -10.76
C ASP A 213 28.44 -7.82 -9.46
N VAL A 214 29.10 -8.51 -8.53
CA VAL A 214 28.56 -8.80 -7.20
C VAL A 214 28.82 -7.63 -6.25
N VAL A 215 27.74 -7.05 -5.74
CA VAL A 215 27.73 -5.90 -4.84
C VAL A 215 27.18 -6.32 -3.49
N GLU A 216 27.82 -5.88 -2.41
CA GLU A 216 27.25 -5.97 -1.05
C GLU A 216 26.42 -4.71 -0.78
N LEU A 217 25.13 -4.89 -0.49
CA LEU A 217 24.18 -3.84 -0.10
C LEU A 217 23.80 -3.93 1.37
#